data_AF-A0A929VE82-F1
#
_entry.id   AF-A0A929VE82-F1
#
_cell.length_a   1.000
_cell.length_b   1.000
_cell.length_c   1.000
_cell.angle_alpha   90.00
_cell.angle_beta   90.00
_cell.angle_gamma   90.00
#
_symmetry.space_group_name_H-M   'P 1'
#
loop_
_entity.id
_entity.type
_entity.pdbx_description
1 polymer ?
#
loop_
_entity_poly.entity_id
_entity_poly.type
_entity_poly.pdbx_seq_one_letter_code
_entity_poly.pdbx_strand_id
1 'polypeptide(L)'
;AVVVIPVVYHGMLEGLQQPPKELLEMSAVFRVPLFSKIRDLYRKSVSPFLLQAAKLSCGLSWKAGVAAEVIGTPSNSIGERIYMTKIYLETADLFAWTFVCIVLSFCFEKWVIWLLKKLL
;
A
#
# COMPACT_ATOMS: atom_id res chain seq x y z
N ALA A 1 -5.73 10.09 -4.96
CA ALA A 1 -6.48 9.92 -3.70
C ALA A 1 -7.73 9.02 -3.86
N VAL A 2 -8.58 9.23 -4.87
CA VAL A 2 -9.86 8.49 -5.04
C VAL A 2 -9.70 6.97 -5.11
N VAL A 3 -8.62 6.45 -5.72
CA VAL A 3 -8.38 5.00 -5.88
C VAL A 3 -7.96 4.31 -4.57
N VAL A 4 -7.41 5.06 -3.62
CA VAL A 4 -6.80 4.52 -2.40
C VAL A 4 -7.82 4.37 -1.27
N ILE A 5 -8.75 5.32 -1.17
CA ILE A 5 -9.79 5.36 -0.14
C ILE A 5 -10.61 4.05 -0.06
N PRO A 6 -11.16 3.49 -1.16
CA PRO A 6 -11.95 2.27 -1.07
C PRO A 6 -11.12 1.06 -0.63
N VAL A 7 -9.85 0.99 -1.01
CA VAL A 7 -8.94 -0.10 -0.63
C VAL A 7 -8.67 -0.10 0.88
N VAL A 8 -8.42 1.08 1.44
CA VAL A 8 -8.22 1.24 2.89
C VAL A 8 -9.51 0.96 3.64
N TYR A 9 -10.65 1.46 3.14
CA TYR A 9 -11.95 1.26 3.75
C TYR A 9 -12.34 -0.23 3.78
N HIS A 10 -12.16 -0.95 2.67
CA HIS A 10 -12.46 -2.39 2.61
C HIS A 10 -11.57 -3.20 3.55
N GLY A 11 -10.26 -2.91 3.58
CA GLY A 11 -9.36 -3.60 4.50
C GLY A 11 -9.69 -3.35 5.97
N MET A 12 -10.13 -2.14 6.31
CA MET A 12 -10.59 -1.83 7.67
C MET A 12 -11.89 -2.56 8.01
N LEU A 13 -12.84 -2.61 7.07
CA LEU A 13 -14.14 -3.27 7.24
C LEU A 13 -13.97 -4.80 7.38
N GLU A 14 -13.11 -5.43 6.59
CA GLU A 14 -12.76 -6.85 6.71
C GLU A 14 -12.10 -7.16 8.06
N GLY A 15 -11.15 -6.31 8.50
CA GLY A 15 -10.50 -6.47 9.80
C GLY A 15 -11.44 -6.28 11.00
N LEU A 16 -12.54 -5.54 10.83
CA LEU A 16 -13.59 -5.40 11.84
C LEU A 16 -14.61 -6.55 11.82
N GLN A 17 -14.87 -7.14 10.65
CA GLN A 17 -15.84 -8.23 10.46
C GLN A 17 -15.28 -9.62 10.77
N GLN A 18 -13.95 -9.79 10.75
CA GLN A 18 -13.28 -11.04 11.09
C GLN A 18 -12.46 -10.96 12.39
N PRO A 19 -13.06 -10.67 13.57
CA PRO A 19 -12.35 -10.86 14.81
C PRO A 19 -12.05 -12.37 14.97
N PRO A 20 -10.78 -12.76 15.20
CA PRO A 20 -10.41 -14.16 15.31
C PRO A 20 -11.20 -14.80 16.46
N LYS A 21 -12.01 -15.82 16.11
CA LYS A 21 -12.92 -16.51 17.03
C LYS A 21 -12.18 -17.03 18.27
N GLU A 22 -10.94 -17.49 18.07
CA GLU A 22 -10.03 -17.95 19.12
C GLU A 22 -9.73 -16.86 20.17
N LEU A 23 -9.56 -15.60 19.75
CA LEU A 23 -9.33 -14.48 20.66
C LEU A 23 -10.62 -14.05 21.41
N LEU A 24 -11.79 -14.23 20.79
CA LEU A 24 -13.08 -14.01 21.44
C LEU A 24 -13.39 -15.08 22.49
N GLU A 25 -13.05 -16.34 22.22
CA GLU A 25 -13.20 -17.46 23.15
C GLU A 25 -12.24 -17.32 24.34
N MET A 26 -10.96 -17.01 24.07
CA MET A 26 -9.95 -16.84 25.13
C MET A 26 -10.29 -15.69 26.08
N SER A 27 -10.83 -14.59 25.56
CA SER A 27 -11.25 -13.44 26.37
C SER A 27 -12.54 -13.70 27.16
N ALA A 28 -13.38 -14.66 26.75
CA ALA A 28 -14.52 -15.13 27.54
C ALA A 28 -14.05 -15.99 28.73
N VAL A 29 -13.05 -16.86 28.52
CA VAL A 29 -12.44 -17.70 29.57
C VAL A 29 -11.70 -16.84 30.61
N PHE A 30 -10.94 -15.83 30.17
CA PHE A 30 -10.15 -14.96 31.05
C PHE A 30 -10.93 -13.78 31.68
N ARG A 31 -12.25 -13.66 31.45
CA ARG A 31 -13.10 -12.55 31.94
C ARG A 31 -12.48 -11.16 31.77
N VAL A 32 -11.90 -10.92 30.59
CA VAL A 32 -11.21 -9.66 30.30
C VAL A 32 -12.23 -8.53 30.23
N PRO A 33 -12.01 -7.37 30.88
CA PRO A 33 -12.95 -6.25 30.82
C PRO A 33 -13.15 -5.78 29.38
N LEU A 34 -14.41 -5.48 29.03
CA LEU A 34 -14.86 -5.10 27.67
C LEU A 34 -14.00 -3.99 27.05
N PHE A 35 -13.50 -3.05 27.86
CA PHE A 35 -12.67 -1.94 27.41
C PHE A 35 -11.28 -2.39 26.92
N SER A 36 -10.64 -3.33 27.61
CA SER A 36 -9.35 -3.90 27.16
C SER A 36 -9.55 -4.85 25.99
N LYS A 37 -10.70 -5.53 25.92
CA LYS A 37 -11.11 -6.36 24.78
C LYS A 37 -11.28 -5.52 23.51
N ILE A 38 -11.93 -4.35 23.59
CA ILE A 38 -12.09 -3.48 22.42
C ILE A 38 -10.76 -2.82 22.02
N ARG A 39 -9.92 -2.39 22.96
CA ARG A 39 -8.68 -1.69 22.59
C ARG A 39 -7.62 -2.64 22.04
N ASP A 40 -7.30 -3.71 22.78
CA ASP A 40 -6.11 -4.51 22.50
C ASP A 40 -6.40 -5.67 21.53
N LEU A 41 -7.62 -6.24 21.54
CA LEU A 41 -8.02 -7.31 20.62
C LEU A 41 -8.25 -6.78 19.20
N TYR A 42 -9.01 -5.70 19.07
CA TYR A 42 -9.27 -5.09 17.76
C TYR A 42 -8.01 -4.47 17.18
N ARG A 43 -7.16 -3.82 17.98
CA ARG A 43 -5.87 -3.31 17.49
C ARG A 43 -5.00 -4.42 16.89
N LYS A 44 -4.95 -5.58 17.55
CA LYS A 44 -4.16 -6.73 17.08
C LYS A 44 -4.79 -7.50 15.93
N SER A 45 -6.12 -7.43 15.79
CA SER A 45 -6.84 -8.03 14.66
C SER A 45 -6.80 -7.14 13.42
N VAL A 46 -6.89 -5.82 13.59
CA VAL A 46 -6.88 -4.85 12.48
C VAL A 46 -5.47 -4.60 11.95
N SER A 47 -4.42 -4.80 12.74
CA SER A 47 -3.03 -4.60 12.33
C SER A 47 -2.60 -5.32 11.04
N PRO A 48 -2.83 -6.63 10.84
CA PRO A 48 -2.47 -7.31 9.59
C PRO A 48 -3.26 -6.80 8.38
N PHE A 49 -4.54 -6.47 8.58
CA PHE A 49 -5.39 -5.92 7.51
C PHE A 49 -4.95 -4.51 7.10
N LEU A 50 -4.55 -3.69 8.08
CA LEU A 50 -4.04 -2.34 7.82
C LEU A 50 -2.70 -2.38 7.08
N LEU A 51 -1.83 -3.34 7.41
CA LEU A 51 -0.60 -3.62 6.65
C LEU A 51 -0.91 -4.03 5.20
N GLN A 52 -1.91 -4.88 4.98
CA GLN A 52 -2.28 -5.33 3.64
C GLN A 52 -2.90 -4.21 2.80
N ALA A 53 -3.83 -3.45 3.39
CA ALA A 53 -4.43 -2.30 2.75
C ALA A 53 -3.40 -1.22 2.38
N ALA A 54 -2.42 -0.98 3.26
CA ALA A 54 -1.33 -0.04 3.00
C ALA A 54 -0.43 -0.50 1.84
N LYS A 55 -0.10 -1.80 1.75
CA LYS A 55 0.65 -2.35 0.61
C LYS A 55 -0.05 -2.07 -0.72
N LEU A 56 -1.33 -2.42 -0.81
CA LEU A 56 -2.13 -2.22 -2.01
C LEU A 56 -2.23 -0.74 -2.37
N SER A 57 -2.47 0.10 -1.37
CA SER A 57 -2.60 1.55 -1.53
C SER A 57 -1.31 2.21 -2.00
N CYS A 58 -0.16 1.83 -1.46
CA CYS A 58 1.14 2.35 -1.89
C CYS A 58 1.48 1.91 -3.32
N GLY A 59 1.23 0.65 -3.68
CA GLY A 59 1.45 0.17 -5.04
C GLY A 59 0.56 0.90 -6.06
N LEU A 60 -0.71 1.13 -5.72
CA LEU A 60 -1.64 1.89 -6.57
C LEU A 60 -1.26 3.38 -6.68
N SER A 61 -0.87 3.99 -5.57
CA SER A 61 -0.49 5.41 -5.54
C SER A 61 0.78 5.67 -6.35
N TRP A 62 1.78 4.78 -6.25
CA TRP A 62 3.01 4.89 -7.03
C TRP A 62 2.74 4.73 -8.53
N LYS A 63 1.98 3.70 -8.93
CA LYS A 63 1.59 3.49 -10.34
C LYS A 63 0.80 4.68 -10.89
N ALA A 64 -0.11 5.24 -10.11
CA ALA A 64 -0.87 6.43 -10.48
C ALA A 64 0.02 7.68 -10.57
N GLY A 65 1.03 7.81 -9.71
CA GLY A 65 2.02 8.89 -9.75
C GLY A 65 2.84 8.87 -11.04
N VAL A 66 3.38 7.70 -11.42
CA VAL A 66 4.11 7.54 -12.70
C VAL A 66 3.20 7.85 -13.89
N ALA A 67 1.93 7.42 -13.87
CA ALA A 67 0.99 7.75 -14.94
C ALA A 67 0.68 9.26 -15.01
N ALA A 68 0.57 9.94 -13.87
CA ALA A 68 0.38 11.38 -13.82
C ALA A 68 1.59 12.16 -14.34
N GLU A 69 2.81 11.70 -14.07
CA GLU A 69 4.05 12.27 -14.62
C GLU A 69 4.13 12.12 -16.15
N VAL A 70 3.67 10.98 -16.69
CA VAL A 70 3.60 10.75 -18.14
C VAL A 70 2.59 11.68 -18.82
N ILE A 71 1.48 12.02 -18.16
CA ILE A 71 0.43 12.89 -18.72
C ILE A 71 0.80 14.39 -18.58
N GLY A 72 1.45 14.77 -17.48
CA GLY A 72 1.74 16.18 -17.16
C GLY A 72 2.98 16.77 -17.82
N THR A 73 3.83 15.95 -18.45
CA THR A 73 5.11 16.34 -19.09
C THR A 73 5.91 17.44 -18.35
N PRO A 74 6.28 17.25 -17.07
CA PRO A 74 7.23 18.14 -16.43
C PRO A 74 8.66 17.87 -16.97
N SER A 75 9.41 18.93 -17.25
CA SER A 75 10.79 18.85 -17.74
C SER A 75 11.72 18.22 -16.69
N ASN A 76 12.58 17.28 -17.13
CA ASN A 76 13.45 16.38 -16.34
C ASN A 76 12.75 15.26 -15.54
N SER A 77 11.51 14.88 -15.88
CA SER A 77 10.82 13.75 -15.23
C SER A 77 11.05 12.41 -15.94
N ILE A 78 10.95 11.32 -15.19
CA ILE A 78 11.00 9.95 -15.72
C ILE A 78 9.92 9.73 -16.79
N GLY A 79 8.75 10.40 -16.65
CA GLY A 79 7.67 10.38 -17.65
C GLY A 79 8.04 11.04 -18.98
N GLU A 80 8.84 12.12 -18.96
CA GLU A 80 9.33 12.80 -20.16
C GLU A 80 10.28 11.88 -20.94
N ARG A 81 11.18 11.17 -20.24
CA ARG A 81 12.11 10.22 -20.88
C ARG A 81 11.38 9.03 -21.52
N ILE A 82 10.32 8.52 -20.89
CA ILE A 82 9.46 7.48 -21.47
C ILE A 82 8.70 8.03 -22.70
N TYR A 83 8.23 9.28 -22.66
CA TYR A 83 7.55 9.93 -23.79
C TYR A 83 8.49 10.20 -24.97
N MET A 84 9.69 10.73 -24.71
CA MET A 84 10.71 10.98 -25.74
C MET A 84 11.15 9.68 -26.40
N THR A 85 11.31 8.60 -25.64
CA THR A 85 11.68 7.30 -26.20
C THR A 85 10.58 6.72 -27.11
N LYS A 86 9.31 7.02 -26.81
CA LYS A 86 8.18 6.68 -27.70
C LYS A 86 8.26 7.38 -29.07
N ILE A 87 8.88 8.57 -29.12
CA ILE A 87 9.05 9.38 -30.33
C ILE A 87 10.31 8.94 -31.10
N TYR A 88 11.40 8.59 -30.40
CA TYR A 88 12.68 8.19 -31.01
C TYR A 88 12.80 6.71 -31.37
N LEU A 89 11.79 5.86 -31.07
CA LEU A 89 11.77 4.42 -31.39
C LEU A 89 12.97 3.62 -30.83
N GLU A 90 13.68 4.18 -29.85
CA GLU A 90 14.78 3.51 -29.14
C GLU A 90 14.23 2.58 -28.07
N THR A 91 13.87 1.37 -28.48
CA THR A 91 13.35 0.33 -27.56
C THR A 91 14.27 0.07 -26.36
N ALA A 92 15.60 0.19 -26.53
CA ALA A 92 16.60 -0.01 -25.49
C ALA A 92 16.42 0.94 -24.30
N ASP A 93 16.27 2.25 -24.55
CA ASP A 93 16.07 3.26 -23.51
C ASP A 93 14.72 3.10 -22.81
N LEU A 94 13.69 2.64 -23.53
CA LEU A 94 12.37 2.42 -22.96
C LEU A 94 12.41 1.27 -21.94
N PHE A 95 13.12 0.19 -22.25
CA PHE A 95 13.35 -0.91 -21.33
C PHE A 95 14.21 -0.50 -20.13
N ALA A 96 15.23 0.33 -20.33
CA ALA A 96 16.06 0.84 -19.23
C ALA A 96 15.24 1.68 -18.24
N TRP A 97 14.46 2.64 -18.73
CA TRP A 97 13.64 3.51 -17.88
C TRP A 97 12.47 2.78 -17.21
N THR A 98 11.84 1.82 -17.90
CA THR A 98 10.82 0.97 -17.27
C THR A 98 11.41 0.09 -16.17
N PHE A 99 12.62 -0.44 -16.37
CA PHE A 99 13.32 -1.21 -15.34
C PHE A 99 13.65 -0.35 -14.11
N VAL A 100 14.17 0.87 -14.32
CA VAL A 100 14.44 1.84 -13.24
C VAL A 100 13.16 2.17 -12.46
N CYS A 101 12.04 2.40 -13.16
CA CYS A 101 10.73 2.60 -12.53
C CYS A 101 10.30 1.42 -11.65
N ILE A 102 10.49 0.19 -12.14
CA ILE A 102 10.14 -1.03 -11.38
C ILE A 102 11.00 -1.14 -10.13
N VAL A 103 12.31 -0.91 -10.24
CA VAL A 103 13.25 -0.95 -9.11
C VAL A 103 12.90 0.11 -8.07
N LEU A 104 12.65 1.35 -8.49
CA LEU A 104 12.23 2.44 -7.59
C LEU A 104 10.90 2.13 -6.90
N SER A 105 9.91 1.61 -7.64
CA SER A 105 8.63 1.18 -7.09
C SER A 105 8.82 0.12 -6.01
N PHE A 106 9.67 -0.87 -6.28
CA PHE A 106 9.93 -1.98 -5.36
C PHE A 106 10.65 -1.50 -4.10
N CYS A 107 11.67 -0.63 -4.25
CA CYS A 107 12.35 0.00 -3.12
C CYS A 107 11.38 0.81 -2.25
N PHE A 108 10.56 1.67 -2.86
CA PHE A 108 9.60 2.49 -2.14
C PHE A 108 8.58 1.64 -1.38
N GLU A 109 8.00 0.62 -2.03
CA GLU A 109 7.05 -0.29 -1.40
C GLU A 109 7.67 -0.99 -0.18
N LYS A 110 8.89 -1.52 -0.33
CA LYS A 110 9.61 -2.20 0.76
C LYS A 110 9.92 -1.27 1.93
N TRP A 111 10.33 -0.04 1.64
CA TRP A 111 10.60 0.98 2.64
C TRP A 111 9.34 1.36 3.43
N VAL A 112 8.22 1.60 2.75
CA VAL A 112 6.96 1.97 3.42
C VAL A 112 6.43 0.83 4.27
N ILE A 113 6.47 -0.41 3.78
CA ILE A 113 6.06 -1.58 4.58
C ILE A 113 6.94 -1.74 5.82
N TRP A 114 8.25 -1.56 5.67
CA TRP A 114 9.18 -1.66 6.79
C TRP A 114 8.89 -0.61 7.86
N LEU A 115 8.64 0.64 7.43
CA LEU A 115 8.30 1.73 8.33
C LEU A 115 6.96 1.48 9.05
N LEU A 116 5.96 0.97 8.33
CA LEU A 116 4.65 0.66 8.87
C LEU A 116 4.71 -0.49 9.88
N LYS A 117 5.50 -1.55 9.61
CA LYS A 117 5.76 -2.63 10.57
C LYS A 117 6.47 -2.17 11.84
N LYS A 118 7.28 -1.11 11.77
CA LYS A 118 7.97 -0.55 12.94
C LYS A 118 7.04 0.31 13.81
N LEU A 119 6.01 0.90 13.22
CA LEU A 119 5.03 1.76 13.89
C LEU A 119 3.88 0.99 14.56
N LEU A 120 3.57 -0.22 14.08
CA LEU A 120 2.45 -1.06 14.50
C LEU A 120 2.87 -2.15 15.50
#